data_AF-A0AAE7B6W8-F1
#
_entry.id   AF-A0AAE7B6W8-F1
#
_cell.length_a   1.000
_cell.length_b   1.000
_cell.length_c   1.000
_cell.angle_alpha   90.00
_cell.angle_beta   90.00
_cell.angle_gamma   90.00
#
_symmetry.space_group_name_H-M   'P 1'
#
loop_
_entity.id
_entity.type
_entity.pdbx_description
1 polymer ?
#
loop_
_entity_poly.entity_id
_entity_poly.type
_entity_poly.pdbx_seq_one_letter_code
_entity_poly.pdbx_strand_id
1 'polypeptide(L)'
;MFSNMKPAEKRLLEACQKGEILDLGNERPKVKIDDNEIRGEFLRTLILSDNQEIEESNKRYILKIDPKGIRFSGVYISGIFDFSFCSTDLPFKFENSIFDKKIDMSNSKLKYIKLDGSEINELYGQSLICDSDFCLKNKFKAKKEINLDTAIIRENLELTDGVFENINLSRVEVGKSLFLNSKFIAKGDLKLKSSKIGGSLYFSGGKFKTIESNKIWICGSVFLRDGFEASGEVNFHSCFIGKSFIFSNSNKIASLILNSAQISRLNFDISNVKNIDLDGCVYEHLNSIIFSQLVEKMPKEDNFKPQPYKQLAKVLRNMGHNEDANNIMIKYNDELRKKDFLTCDRLFISILKWIYGKTAGYGYKPMKVLGTMFIVWFLCSLFYWKASSVAVFAPSNPLIFQYKDYKVKIADEGTVIGDFFNSKDYKCTDDTIECNNWTNSKLLDEEYTTFNPFMYSLDVILPIVDLQVEKDWGQYVSSNNWTLNDFTRWIMWFEILFGWIYSLILVAILSGLAKNEKD
;
A
#
# COMPACT_ATOMS: atom_id res chain seq x y z
N MET A 1 59.89 -13.36 -10.54
CA MET A 1 59.20 -12.74 -9.39
C MET A 1 59.51 -13.44 -8.08
N PHE A 2 59.48 -14.78 -8.04
CA PHE A 2 59.85 -15.59 -6.87
C PHE A 2 61.31 -15.46 -6.39
N SER A 3 62.21 -14.91 -7.21
CA SER A 3 63.61 -14.64 -6.83
C SER A 3 63.80 -13.42 -5.92
N ASN A 4 62.85 -12.49 -5.87
CA ASN A 4 62.93 -11.26 -5.06
C ASN A 4 61.70 -11.10 -4.18
N MET A 5 61.41 -12.12 -3.36
CA MET A 5 60.27 -12.12 -2.44
C MET A 5 60.59 -11.42 -1.12
N LYS A 6 59.61 -10.68 -0.62
CA LYS A 6 59.61 -10.14 0.74
C LYS A 6 59.45 -11.26 1.79
N PRO A 7 59.83 -11.04 3.06
CA PRO A 7 59.65 -12.02 4.14
C PRO A 7 58.22 -12.57 4.24
N ALA A 8 57.19 -11.70 4.16
CA ALA A 8 55.79 -12.12 4.20
C ALA A 8 55.38 -12.96 2.98
N GLU A 9 55.89 -12.64 1.79
CA GLU A 9 55.61 -13.36 0.54
C GLU A 9 56.17 -14.78 0.57
N LYS A 10 57.39 -14.97 1.10
CA LYS A 10 57.99 -16.30 1.31
C LYS A 10 57.14 -17.15 2.26
N ARG A 11 56.73 -16.56 3.39
CA ARG A 11 55.88 -17.24 4.38
C ARG A 11 54.50 -17.57 3.80
N LEU A 12 53.93 -16.71 2.95
CA LEU A 12 52.67 -17.00 2.26
C LEU A 12 52.83 -18.17 1.29
N LEU A 13 53.89 -18.19 0.49
CA LEU A 13 54.19 -19.26 -0.46
C LEU A 13 54.29 -20.62 0.24
N GLU A 14 55.01 -20.69 1.37
CA GLU A 14 55.12 -21.90 2.18
C GLU A 14 53.76 -22.33 2.77
N ALA A 15 53.00 -21.38 3.33
CA ALA A 15 51.68 -21.66 3.92
C ALA A 15 50.67 -22.17 2.87
N CYS A 16 50.70 -21.61 1.66
CA CYS A 16 49.83 -22.04 0.56
C CYS A 16 50.12 -23.47 0.11
N GLN A 17 51.40 -23.88 0.08
CA GLN A 17 51.78 -25.25 -0.26
C GLN A 17 51.42 -26.28 0.84
N LYS A 18 51.43 -25.84 2.11
CA LYS A 18 51.07 -26.69 3.26
C LYS A 18 49.56 -26.74 3.56
N GLY A 19 48.76 -25.90 2.91
CA GLY A 19 47.36 -25.74 3.28
C GLY A 19 47.19 -25.19 4.70
N GLU A 20 48.04 -24.23 5.06
CA GLU A 20 48.02 -23.47 6.32
C GLU A 20 47.52 -22.03 6.07
N ILE A 21 47.33 -21.25 7.15
CA ILE A 21 47.00 -19.82 7.06
C ILE A 21 48.26 -19.03 7.40
N LEU A 22 48.57 -18.00 6.61
CA LEU A 22 49.55 -17.01 7.03
C LEU A 22 48.91 -16.07 8.06
N ASP A 23 49.11 -16.36 9.34
CA ASP A 23 48.62 -15.52 10.43
C ASP A 23 49.70 -14.54 10.89
N LEU A 24 49.48 -13.25 10.61
CA LEU A 24 50.32 -12.14 11.08
C LEU A 24 49.61 -11.29 12.15
N GLY A 25 48.44 -11.73 12.62
CA GLY A 25 47.64 -11.06 13.64
C GLY A 25 46.15 -11.03 13.33
N ASN A 26 45.37 -10.74 14.39
CA ASN A 26 43.91 -10.69 14.36
C ASN A 26 43.35 -9.27 14.16
N GLU A 27 44.21 -8.29 13.87
CA GLU A 27 43.84 -6.90 13.65
C GLU A 27 44.48 -6.38 12.35
N ARG A 28 43.90 -5.29 11.82
CA ARG A 28 44.48 -4.60 10.65
C ARG A 28 45.89 -4.08 10.96
N PRO A 29 46.86 -4.29 10.07
CA PRO A 29 48.20 -3.75 10.27
C PRO A 29 48.16 -2.21 10.36
N LYS A 30 48.76 -1.64 11.41
CA LYS A 30 48.82 -0.18 11.61
C LYS A 30 49.87 0.50 10.74
N VAL A 31 50.95 -0.23 10.44
CA VAL A 31 52.10 0.25 9.68
C VAL A 31 52.48 -0.81 8.64
N LYS A 32 52.87 -0.35 7.45
CA LYS A 32 53.46 -1.18 6.39
C LYS A 32 54.94 -1.42 6.70
N ILE A 33 55.33 -2.68 6.87
CA ILE A 33 56.71 -3.14 7.09
C ILE A 33 56.98 -4.37 6.20
N ASP A 34 58.24 -4.69 5.92
CA ASP A 34 58.55 -5.81 5.01
C ASP A 34 58.04 -7.18 5.52
N ASP A 35 57.90 -7.35 6.84
CA ASP A 35 57.41 -8.58 7.47
C ASP A 35 55.90 -8.80 7.37
N ASN A 36 55.13 -7.76 7.02
CA ASN A 36 53.68 -7.86 6.81
C ASN A 36 53.24 -7.43 5.41
N GLU A 37 54.17 -6.99 4.56
CA GLU A 37 53.86 -6.51 3.22
C GLU A 37 53.90 -7.63 2.17
N ILE A 38 52.81 -7.78 1.45
CA ILE A 38 52.71 -8.64 0.25
C ILE A 38 52.30 -7.79 -0.93
N ARG A 39 53.00 -7.91 -2.06
CA ARG A 39 52.65 -7.16 -3.27
C ARG A 39 51.44 -7.77 -3.96
N GLY A 40 50.53 -6.94 -4.45
CA GLY A 40 49.36 -7.38 -5.22
C GLY A 40 49.75 -8.13 -6.50
N GLU A 41 50.85 -7.73 -7.15
CA GLU A 41 51.38 -8.40 -8.33
C GLU A 41 51.98 -9.78 -7.99
N PHE A 42 52.49 -9.94 -6.76
CA PHE A 42 52.94 -11.24 -6.26
C PHE A 42 51.74 -12.18 -6.06
N LEU A 43 50.63 -11.71 -5.49
CA LEU A 43 49.41 -12.51 -5.36
C LEU A 43 48.91 -13.01 -6.72
N ARG A 44 48.85 -12.13 -7.73
CA ARG A 44 48.48 -12.53 -9.10
C ARG A 44 49.39 -13.65 -9.61
N THR A 45 50.70 -13.45 -9.49
CA THR A 45 51.70 -14.40 -9.98
C THR A 45 51.61 -15.73 -9.23
N LEU A 46 51.44 -15.71 -7.91
CA LEU A 46 51.26 -16.89 -7.08
C LEU A 46 50.06 -17.72 -7.57
N ILE A 47 48.90 -17.09 -7.81
CA ILE A 47 47.70 -17.80 -8.27
C ILE A 47 47.89 -18.38 -9.67
N LEU A 48 48.46 -17.60 -10.60
CA LEU A 48 48.64 -18.03 -11.99
C LEU A 48 49.72 -19.10 -12.16
N SER A 49 50.66 -19.18 -11.22
CA SER A 49 51.70 -20.21 -11.20
C SER A 49 51.27 -21.52 -10.55
N ASP A 50 50.02 -21.66 -10.10
CA ASP A 50 49.53 -22.95 -9.60
C ASP A 50 49.61 -24.03 -10.69
N ASN A 51 50.17 -25.18 -10.34
CA ASN A 51 50.52 -26.29 -11.22
C ASN A 51 51.49 -25.92 -12.36
N GLN A 52 52.26 -24.85 -12.22
CA GLN A 52 53.33 -24.45 -13.15
C GLN A 52 54.71 -24.64 -12.53
N GLU A 53 55.72 -24.82 -13.38
CA GLU A 53 57.12 -24.83 -12.94
C GLU A 53 57.56 -23.42 -12.56
N ILE A 54 58.10 -23.27 -11.35
CA ILE A 54 58.68 -22.02 -10.86
C ILE A 54 60.12 -22.22 -10.43
N GLU A 55 60.90 -21.14 -10.48
CA GLU A 55 62.28 -21.10 -9.98
C GLU A 55 62.36 -20.21 -8.73
N GLU A 56 62.73 -20.81 -7.61
CA GLU A 56 62.90 -20.16 -6.32
C GLU A 56 64.26 -20.56 -5.73
N SER A 57 65.08 -19.57 -5.33
CA SER A 57 66.38 -19.83 -4.71
C SER A 57 67.26 -20.84 -5.48
N ASN A 58 67.30 -20.71 -6.82
CA ASN A 58 68.01 -21.60 -7.75
C ASN A 58 67.52 -23.06 -7.77
N LYS A 59 66.30 -23.33 -7.28
CA LYS A 59 65.63 -24.63 -7.38
C LYS A 59 64.38 -24.52 -8.23
N ARG A 60 64.22 -25.45 -9.18
CA ARG A 60 63.02 -25.56 -10.01
C ARG A 60 62.11 -26.65 -9.48
N TYR A 61 60.84 -26.33 -9.31
CA TYR A 61 59.81 -27.28 -8.90
C TYR A 61 58.43 -26.84 -9.41
N ILE A 62 57.49 -27.78 -9.49
CA ILE A 62 56.10 -27.49 -9.83
C ILE A 62 55.42 -26.95 -8.57
N LEU A 63 54.98 -25.69 -8.61
CA LEU A 63 54.21 -25.11 -7.54
C LEU A 63 52.85 -25.80 -7.46
N LYS A 64 52.49 -26.30 -6.28
CA LYS A 64 51.15 -26.81 -6.01
C LYS A 64 50.56 -26.07 -4.84
N ILE A 65 49.50 -25.31 -5.08
CA ILE A 65 48.74 -24.68 -4.01
C ILE A 65 47.76 -25.71 -3.46
N ASP A 66 47.72 -25.82 -2.12
CA ASP A 66 46.76 -26.70 -1.46
C ASP A 66 45.30 -26.28 -1.81
N PRO A 67 44.36 -27.22 -2.00
CA PRO A 67 42.97 -26.89 -2.33
C PRO A 67 42.24 -25.96 -1.35
N LYS A 68 42.76 -25.79 -0.12
CA LYS A 68 42.28 -24.76 0.83
C LYS A 68 42.56 -23.33 0.37
N GLY A 69 43.31 -23.14 -0.71
CA GLY A 69 43.55 -21.88 -1.39
C GLY A 69 44.45 -20.92 -0.61
N ILE A 70 44.30 -19.63 -0.91
CA ILE A 70 45.15 -18.58 -0.37
C ILE A 70 44.48 -17.97 0.85
N ARG A 71 45.15 -18.10 2.00
CA ARG A 71 44.59 -17.69 3.29
C ARG A 71 45.60 -16.92 4.10
N PHE A 72 45.24 -15.72 4.52
CA PHE A 72 46.06 -14.91 5.39
C PHE A 72 45.24 -13.97 6.29
N SER A 73 45.83 -13.57 7.41
CA SER A 73 45.30 -12.59 8.34
C SER A 73 46.35 -11.54 8.72
N GLY A 74 45.95 -10.28 8.87
CA GLY A 74 46.83 -9.21 9.36
C GLY A 74 47.86 -8.71 8.33
N VAL A 75 47.62 -8.91 7.03
CA VAL A 75 48.57 -8.58 5.96
C VAL A 75 48.33 -7.17 5.40
N TYR A 76 49.41 -6.48 5.01
CA TYR A 76 49.36 -5.25 4.23
C TYR A 76 49.63 -5.56 2.76
N ILE A 77 48.60 -5.49 1.92
CA ILE A 77 48.72 -5.64 0.47
C ILE A 77 49.07 -4.28 -0.15
N SER A 78 50.25 -4.22 -0.76
CA SER A 78 50.71 -3.05 -1.50
C SER A 78 50.55 -3.22 -3.00
N GLY A 79 50.24 -2.12 -3.70
CA GLY A 79 50.07 -2.17 -5.15
C GLY A 79 48.74 -2.80 -5.56
N ILE A 80 48.57 -3.01 -6.87
CA ILE A 80 47.30 -3.46 -7.42
C ILE A 80 47.22 -4.98 -7.34
N PHE A 81 46.17 -5.52 -6.72
CA PHE A 81 45.85 -6.94 -6.87
C PHE A 81 44.96 -7.13 -8.09
N ASP A 82 45.58 -7.39 -9.23
CA ASP A 82 44.89 -7.64 -10.50
C ASP A 82 44.70 -9.15 -10.71
N PHE A 83 43.46 -9.60 -10.61
CA PHE A 83 42.97 -10.93 -10.96
C PHE A 83 41.94 -10.87 -12.11
N SER A 84 41.94 -9.79 -12.89
CA SER A 84 41.04 -9.66 -14.03
C SER A 84 41.34 -10.71 -15.12
N PHE A 85 40.27 -11.16 -15.81
CA PHE A 85 40.34 -12.17 -16.88
C PHE A 85 40.97 -13.53 -16.48
N CYS A 86 41.02 -13.83 -15.18
CA CYS A 86 41.60 -15.07 -14.66
C CYS A 86 40.51 -16.02 -14.15
N SER A 87 40.82 -17.31 -14.08
CA SER A 87 39.92 -18.34 -13.54
C SER A 87 40.66 -19.24 -12.57
N THR A 88 40.08 -19.50 -11.40
CA THR A 88 40.62 -20.45 -10.43
C THR A 88 39.53 -21.09 -9.59
N ASP A 89 39.74 -22.35 -9.18
CA ASP A 89 38.90 -23.04 -8.19
C ASP A 89 39.41 -22.86 -6.75
N LEU A 90 40.52 -22.13 -6.56
CA LEU A 90 41.08 -21.87 -5.25
C LEU A 90 40.22 -20.83 -4.49
N PRO A 91 39.89 -21.08 -3.20
CA PRO A 91 39.22 -20.09 -2.37
C PRO A 91 40.21 -19.03 -1.86
N PHE A 92 39.75 -17.78 -1.76
CA PHE A 92 40.50 -16.65 -1.21
C PHE A 92 39.94 -16.25 0.16
N LYS A 93 40.77 -16.25 1.20
CA LYS A 93 40.39 -15.79 2.55
C LYS A 93 41.41 -14.78 3.09
N PHE A 94 41.08 -13.51 3.00
CA PHE A 94 41.94 -12.40 3.37
C PHE A 94 41.31 -11.66 4.56
N GLU A 95 41.70 -12.05 5.76
CA GLU A 95 41.09 -11.55 6.98
C GLU A 95 41.90 -10.41 7.58
N ASN A 96 41.24 -9.44 8.23
CA ASN A 96 41.90 -8.37 9.00
C ASN A 96 43.07 -7.69 8.27
N SER A 97 42.98 -7.52 6.96
CA SER A 97 44.09 -7.07 6.09
C SER A 97 43.82 -5.69 5.51
N ILE A 98 44.84 -5.04 4.95
CA ILE A 98 44.71 -3.75 4.27
C ILE A 98 45.11 -3.90 2.81
N PHE A 99 44.29 -3.39 1.89
CA PHE A 99 44.64 -3.23 0.47
C PHE A 99 44.73 -1.73 0.17
N ASP A 100 45.95 -1.23 -0.07
CA ASP A 100 46.21 0.20 -0.25
C ASP A 100 45.77 0.74 -1.63
N LYS A 101 45.77 -0.12 -2.65
CA LYS A 101 45.23 0.14 -4.00
C LYS A 101 44.04 -0.78 -4.32
N LYS A 102 43.66 -0.81 -5.59
CA LYS A 102 42.49 -1.54 -6.08
C LYS A 102 42.68 -3.05 -6.06
N ILE A 103 41.58 -3.76 -5.82
CA ILE A 103 41.41 -5.16 -6.16
C ILE A 103 40.62 -5.21 -7.46
N ASP A 104 41.20 -5.77 -8.52
CA ASP A 104 40.54 -5.91 -9.82
C ASP A 104 40.29 -7.39 -10.11
N MET A 105 39.04 -7.80 -10.15
CA MET A 105 38.55 -9.15 -10.40
C MET A 105 37.57 -9.16 -11.57
N SER A 106 37.63 -8.14 -12.42
CA SER A 106 36.71 -7.97 -13.55
C SER A 106 36.87 -9.12 -14.56
N ASN A 107 35.76 -9.65 -15.06
CA ASN A 107 35.73 -10.77 -16.00
C ASN A 107 36.48 -12.03 -15.51
N SER A 108 36.53 -12.25 -14.20
CA SER A 108 37.21 -13.41 -13.62
C SER A 108 36.22 -14.46 -13.11
N LYS A 109 36.73 -15.66 -12.83
CA LYS A 109 35.99 -16.73 -12.16
C LYS A 109 36.76 -17.20 -10.93
N LEU A 110 36.11 -17.26 -9.78
CA LEU A 110 36.70 -17.76 -8.53
C LEU A 110 35.74 -18.64 -7.75
N LYS A 111 36.28 -19.50 -6.90
CA LYS A 111 35.47 -20.40 -6.08
C LYS A 111 34.78 -19.68 -4.93
N TYR A 112 35.52 -18.90 -4.15
CA TYR A 112 35.04 -18.26 -2.92
C TYR A 112 35.95 -17.08 -2.57
N ILE A 113 35.38 -16.01 -2.05
CA ILE A 113 36.15 -14.87 -1.56
C ILE A 113 35.61 -14.35 -0.23
N LYS A 114 36.52 -14.16 0.72
CA LYS A 114 36.26 -13.59 2.04
C LYS A 114 37.26 -12.50 2.34
N LEU A 115 36.79 -11.29 2.60
CA LEU A 115 37.61 -10.15 3.01
C LEU A 115 37.25 -9.66 4.43
N ASP A 116 36.70 -10.53 5.29
CA ASP A 116 36.18 -10.14 6.60
C ASP A 116 37.22 -9.39 7.45
N GLY A 117 36.79 -8.32 8.13
CA GLY A 117 37.72 -7.53 8.95
C GLY A 117 38.67 -6.65 8.15
N SER A 118 38.75 -6.78 6.82
CA SER A 118 39.73 -6.06 6.01
C SER A 118 39.29 -4.62 5.67
N GLU A 119 40.26 -3.79 5.31
CA GLU A 119 40.06 -2.46 4.73
C GLU A 119 40.61 -2.43 3.30
N ILE A 120 39.77 -2.04 2.34
CA ILE A 120 40.17 -1.94 0.93
C ILE A 120 40.00 -0.51 0.43
N ASN A 121 40.80 -0.15 -0.58
CA ASN A 121 40.61 1.12 -1.27
C ASN A 121 39.40 1.08 -2.21
N GLU A 122 39.39 0.18 -3.20
CA GLU A 122 38.32 0.00 -4.19
C GLU A 122 38.34 -1.46 -4.70
N LEU A 123 37.17 -1.98 -5.12
CA LEU A 123 37.02 -3.34 -5.65
C LEU A 123 36.20 -3.31 -6.94
N TYR A 124 36.79 -3.82 -8.03
CA TYR A 124 36.10 -4.03 -9.30
C TYR A 124 35.93 -5.52 -9.54
N GLY A 125 34.69 -5.97 -9.68
CA GLY A 125 34.33 -7.34 -9.99
C GLY A 125 33.22 -7.36 -11.04
N GLN A 126 33.29 -6.47 -12.03
CA GLN A 126 32.33 -6.45 -13.11
C GLN A 126 32.40 -7.78 -13.87
N SER A 127 31.25 -8.42 -14.13
CA SER A 127 31.17 -9.74 -14.77
C SER A 127 31.94 -10.85 -14.02
N LEU A 128 32.21 -10.69 -12.72
CA LEU A 128 32.82 -11.72 -11.89
C LEU A 128 31.87 -12.91 -11.74
N ILE A 129 32.37 -14.13 -11.83
CA ILE A 129 31.63 -15.35 -11.46
C ILE A 129 32.23 -15.93 -10.18
N CYS A 130 31.45 -15.93 -9.10
CA CYS A 130 31.80 -16.55 -7.82
C CYS A 130 30.93 -17.79 -7.61
N ASP A 131 31.57 -18.97 -7.59
CA ASP A 131 30.85 -20.26 -7.50
C ASP A 131 30.29 -20.57 -6.10
N SER A 132 30.76 -19.86 -5.07
CA SER A 132 30.29 -19.95 -3.67
C SER A 132 29.95 -18.56 -3.11
N ASP A 133 29.92 -18.39 -1.77
CA ASP A 133 29.60 -17.10 -1.16
C ASP A 133 30.68 -16.04 -1.41
N PHE A 134 30.24 -14.79 -1.43
CA PHE A 134 31.08 -13.60 -1.46
C PHE A 134 30.91 -12.85 -0.13
N CYS A 135 31.94 -12.82 0.71
CA CYS A 135 31.83 -12.35 2.11
C CYS A 135 32.69 -11.10 2.38
N LEU A 136 32.03 -10.00 2.76
CA LEU A 136 32.62 -8.76 3.28
C LEU A 136 32.01 -8.43 4.64
N LYS A 137 32.47 -9.10 5.71
CA LYS A 137 31.86 -9.00 7.04
C LYS A 137 32.78 -8.40 8.10
N ASN A 138 32.28 -8.34 9.35
CA ASN A 138 33.06 -8.09 10.56
C ASN A 138 33.83 -6.77 10.50
N LYS A 139 33.16 -5.63 10.55
CA LYS A 139 33.76 -4.28 10.48
C LYS A 139 34.49 -3.97 9.19
N PHE A 140 34.32 -4.77 8.13
CA PHE A 140 34.92 -4.52 6.80
C PHE A 140 34.74 -3.06 6.36
N LYS A 141 35.74 -2.48 5.70
CA LYS A 141 35.68 -1.08 5.25
C LYS A 141 36.15 -0.90 3.81
N ALA A 142 35.32 -0.30 2.97
CA ALA A 142 35.70 0.16 1.65
C ALA A 142 35.80 1.69 1.62
N LYS A 143 36.97 2.22 1.28
CA LYS A 143 37.21 3.67 1.20
C LYS A 143 36.60 4.34 -0.04
N LYS A 144 36.27 3.55 -1.06
CA LYS A 144 35.63 4.00 -2.30
C LYS A 144 34.60 2.97 -2.75
N GLU A 145 34.31 2.94 -4.05
CA GLU A 145 33.29 2.09 -4.63
C GLU A 145 33.67 0.60 -4.61
N ILE A 146 32.67 -0.23 -4.30
CA ILE A 146 32.65 -1.65 -4.65
C ILE A 146 31.72 -1.81 -5.85
N ASN A 147 32.26 -2.26 -6.96
CA ASN A 147 31.52 -2.45 -8.20
C ASN A 147 31.49 -3.95 -8.55
N LEU A 148 30.34 -4.59 -8.36
CA LEU A 148 30.03 -5.96 -8.78
C LEU A 148 28.93 -5.98 -9.85
N ASP A 149 28.89 -4.93 -10.68
CA ASP A 149 27.94 -4.82 -11.78
C ASP A 149 28.00 -6.08 -12.67
N THR A 150 26.85 -6.67 -13.00
CA THR A 150 26.75 -7.91 -13.80
C THR A 150 27.47 -9.14 -13.24
N ALA A 151 27.95 -9.10 -11.98
CA ALA A 151 28.55 -10.28 -11.36
C ALA A 151 27.50 -11.37 -11.09
N ILE A 152 27.94 -12.62 -11.09
CA ILE A 152 27.15 -13.80 -10.76
C ILE A 152 27.75 -14.43 -9.51
N ILE A 153 26.98 -14.46 -8.43
CA ILE A 153 27.34 -15.09 -7.16
C ILE A 153 26.37 -16.24 -6.96
N ARG A 154 26.85 -17.48 -7.10
CA ARG A 154 25.95 -18.66 -7.13
C ARG A 154 25.28 -18.94 -5.78
N GLU A 155 25.90 -18.51 -4.68
CA GLU A 155 25.41 -18.70 -3.33
C GLU A 155 24.95 -17.36 -2.72
N ASN A 156 25.44 -16.96 -1.55
CA ASN A 156 25.07 -15.71 -0.90
C ASN A 156 26.08 -14.59 -1.17
N LEU A 157 25.58 -13.36 -1.23
CA LEU A 157 26.40 -12.15 -1.14
C LEU A 157 26.20 -11.55 0.26
N GLU A 158 27.25 -11.57 1.07
CA GLU A 158 27.21 -11.21 2.48
C GLU A 158 28.01 -9.93 2.75
N LEU A 159 27.32 -8.80 2.88
CA LEU A 159 27.90 -7.52 3.31
C LEU A 159 27.29 -7.15 4.68
N THR A 160 27.90 -7.61 5.77
CA THR A 160 27.31 -7.44 7.12
C THR A 160 28.27 -6.75 8.06
N ASP A 161 27.78 -5.83 8.90
CA ASP A 161 28.64 -5.10 9.86
C ASP A 161 29.80 -4.35 9.17
N GLY A 162 29.64 -3.88 7.93
CA GLY A 162 30.68 -3.16 7.18
C GLY A 162 30.34 -1.69 6.93
N VAL A 163 31.37 -0.89 6.59
CA VAL A 163 31.25 0.52 6.21
C VAL A 163 31.68 0.69 4.75
N PHE A 164 30.78 1.21 3.93
CA PHE A 164 30.95 1.34 2.49
C PHE A 164 30.66 2.79 2.07
N GLU A 165 31.49 3.33 1.17
CA GLU A 165 31.19 4.61 0.54
C GLU A 165 30.13 4.43 -0.55
N ASN A 166 30.45 3.83 -1.70
CA ASN A 166 29.46 3.53 -2.75
C ASN A 166 29.45 2.04 -3.07
N ILE A 167 28.28 1.50 -3.42
CA ILE A 167 28.16 0.09 -3.80
C ILE A 167 27.30 -0.02 -5.05
N ASN A 168 27.91 -0.51 -6.12
CA ASN A 168 27.22 -0.84 -7.36
C ASN A 168 27.08 -2.35 -7.49
N LEU A 169 25.87 -2.83 -7.23
CA LEU A 169 25.41 -4.21 -7.42
C LEU A 169 24.36 -4.27 -8.53
N SER A 170 24.40 -3.36 -9.51
CA SER A 170 23.43 -3.33 -10.61
C SER A 170 23.60 -4.58 -11.48
N ARG A 171 22.48 -5.19 -11.89
CA ARG A 171 22.45 -6.42 -12.70
C ARG A 171 23.21 -7.61 -12.08
N VAL A 172 23.48 -7.58 -10.77
CA VAL A 172 24.06 -8.75 -10.09
C VAL A 172 23.05 -9.89 -10.05
N GLU A 173 23.51 -11.13 -10.23
CA GLU A 173 22.71 -12.32 -10.01
C GLU A 173 23.23 -13.05 -8.77
N VAL A 174 22.41 -13.13 -7.72
CA VAL A 174 22.70 -13.85 -6.48
C VAL A 174 21.81 -15.08 -6.42
N GLY A 175 22.40 -16.29 -6.43
CA GLY A 175 21.63 -17.54 -6.48
C GLY A 175 20.83 -17.80 -5.21
N LYS A 176 21.34 -17.38 -4.05
CA LYS A 176 20.63 -17.40 -2.77
C LYS A 176 20.31 -15.99 -2.30
N SER A 177 20.76 -15.59 -1.11
CA SER A 177 20.31 -14.34 -0.47
C SER A 177 21.39 -13.26 -0.48
N LEU A 178 20.93 -12.01 -0.45
CA LEU A 178 21.78 -10.84 -0.29
C LEU A 178 21.58 -10.26 1.12
N PHE A 179 22.68 -10.21 1.88
CA PHE A 179 22.69 -9.70 3.25
C PHE A 179 23.40 -8.36 3.31
N LEU A 180 22.66 -7.32 3.72
CA LEU A 180 23.08 -5.93 3.90
C LEU A 180 22.63 -5.47 5.30
N ASN A 181 22.92 -6.27 6.32
CA ASN A 181 22.28 -6.19 7.63
C ASN A 181 23.28 -5.95 8.78
N SER A 182 22.76 -5.96 10.01
CA SER A 182 23.50 -5.64 11.23
C SER A 182 23.97 -4.19 11.19
N LYS A 183 25.13 -3.84 11.76
CA LYS A 183 25.66 -2.46 11.78
C LYS A 183 26.23 -2.01 10.42
N PHE A 184 25.63 -2.47 9.33
CA PHE A 184 25.99 -2.08 7.97
C PHE A 184 25.74 -0.59 7.75
N ILE A 185 26.70 0.11 7.14
CA ILE A 185 26.61 1.54 6.81
C ILE A 185 27.02 1.75 5.35
N ALA A 186 26.08 2.19 4.51
CA ALA A 186 26.35 2.74 3.18
C ALA A 186 26.21 4.27 3.23
N LYS A 187 27.33 4.98 3.18
CA LYS A 187 27.38 6.45 3.25
C LYS A 187 26.94 7.12 1.94
N GLY A 188 27.19 6.46 0.83
CA GLY A 188 26.75 6.83 -0.52
C GLY A 188 25.62 5.91 -1.00
N ASP A 189 25.48 5.83 -2.31
CA ASP A 189 24.32 5.18 -2.93
C ASP A 189 24.54 3.67 -3.05
N LEU A 190 23.51 2.89 -2.72
CA LEU A 190 23.43 1.46 -3.00
C LEU A 190 22.62 1.23 -4.27
N LYS A 191 23.26 0.73 -5.33
CA LYS A 191 22.60 0.43 -6.60
C LYS A 191 22.36 -1.08 -6.74
N LEU A 192 21.10 -1.47 -6.91
CA LEU A 192 20.62 -2.83 -7.11
C LEU A 192 19.71 -2.92 -8.35
N LYS A 193 19.93 -2.03 -9.32
CA LYS A 193 19.08 -1.89 -10.50
C LYS A 193 19.12 -3.16 -11.34
N SER A 194 17.95 -3.72 -11.65
CA SER A 194 17.80 -4.90 -12.52
C SER A 194 18.55 -6.14 -12.03
N SER A 195 18.83 -6.23 -10.74
CA SER A 195 19.50 -7.38 -10.12
C SER A 195 18.51 -8.51 -9.87
N LYS A 196 19.00 -9.76 -9.79
CA LYS A 196 18.20 -10.94 -9.49
C LYS A 196 18.69 -11.63 -8.23
N ILE A 197 17.79 -11.86 -7.29
CA ILE A 197 18.07 -12.53 -6.01
C ILE A 197 17.18 -13.77 -5.92
N GLY A 198 17.77 -14.96 -5.97
CA GLY A 198 17.04 -16.24 -5.90
C GLY A 198 16.44 -16.53 -4.52
N GLY A 199 16.98 -15.90 -3.48
CA GLY A 199 16.52 -15.94 -2.10
C GLY A 199 15.91 -14.61 -1.66
N SER A 200 16.29 -14.16 -0.46
CA SER A 200 15.75 -12.94 0.16
C SER A 200 16.79 -11.82 0.24
N LEU A 201 16.30 -10.60 0.42
CA LEU A 201 17.11 -9.39 0.56
C LEU A 201 16.96 -8.84 1.99
N TYR A 202 18.07 -8.76 2.72
CA TYR A 202 18.08 -8.39 4.13
C TYR A 202 18.76 -7.06 4.36
N PHE A 203 18.03 -6.10 4.93
CA PHE A 203 18.52 -4.77 5.29
C PHE A 203 18.48 -4.48 6.80
N SER A 204 18.15 -5.49 7.61
CA SER A 204 17.80 -5.27 9.03
C SER A 204 18.96 -4.64 9.82
N GLY A 205 18.70 -3.52 10.52
CA GLY A 205 19.69 -2.74 11.27
C GLY A 205 20.63 -1.85 10.46
N GLY A 206 20.60 -1.91 9.12
CA GLY A 206 21.49 -1.15 8.28
C GLY A 206 21.12 0.32 8.13
N LYS A 207 22.13 1.16 7.85
CA LYS A 207 22.00 2.60 7.59
C LYS A 207 22.39 2.93 6.16
N PHE A 208 21.52 3.62 5.44
CA PHE A 208 21.66 3.89 4.02
C PHE A 208 21.47 5.38 3.71
N LYS A 209 22.21 5.88 2.72
CA LYS A 209 21.88 7.16 2.09
C LYS A 209 20.71 6.99 1.14
N THR A 210 20.90 6.25 0.05
CA THR A 210 19.85 5.91 -0.92
C THR A 210 19.92 4.44 -1.29
N ILE A 211 18.80 3.87 -1.72
CA ILE A 211 18.71 2.48 -2.21
C ILE A 211 17.98 2.50 -3.56
N GLU A 212 18.70 2.19 -4.64
CA GLU A 212 18.17 2.15 -5.99
C GLU A 212 17.94 0.69 -6.45
N SER A 213 16.77 0.12 -6.18
CA SER A 213 16.40 -1.26 -6.51
C SER A 213 15.37 -1.35 -7.65
N ASN A 214 15.44 -0.40 -8.60
CA ASN A 214 14.54 -0.36 -9.75
C ASN A 214 14.62 -1.66 -10.56
N LYS A 215 13.48 -2.26 -10.87
CA LYS A 215 13.36 -3.51 -11.64
C LYS A 215 14.10 -4.70 -11.02
N ILE A 216 14.33 -4.69 -9.70
CA ILE A 216 14.93 -5.83 -9.01
C ILE A 216 13.95 -7.02 -9.01
N TRP A 217 14.47 -8.23 -9.20
CA TRP A 217 13.71 -9.46 -9.09
C TRP A 217 14.15 -10.24 -7.85
N ILE A 218 13.23 -10.49 -6.92
CA ILE A 218 13.51 -11.18 -5.66
C ILE A 218 12.50 -12.32 -5.53
N CYS A 219 12.97 -13.57 -5.55
CA CYS A 219 12.09 -14.73 -5.41
C CYS A 219 11.57 -14.89 -3.98
N GLY A 220 12.34 -14.44 -2.98
CA GLY A 220 11.99 -14.47 -1.57
C GLY A 220 11.34 -13.18 -1.07
N SER A 221 11.78 -12.76 0.12
CA SER A 221 11.23 -11.60 0.84
C SER A 221 12.25 -10.47 0.94
N VAL A 222 11.76 -9.25 1.20
CA VAL A 222 12.58 -8.08 1.56
C VAL A 222 12.36 -7.77 3.04
N PHE A 223 13.45 -7.62 3.79
CA PHE A 223 13.41 -7.38 5.23
C PHE A 223 14.08 -6.06 5.62
N LEU A 224 13.26 -5.05 5.89
CA LEU A 224 13.67 -3.73 6.37
C LEU A 224 13.21 -3.59 7.83
N ARG A 225 14.01 -4.13 8.75
CA ARG A 225 13.64 -4.28 10.17
C ARG A 225 14.68 -3.74 11.13
N ASP A 226 14.34 -3.74 12.41
CA ASP A 226 15.29 -3.70 13.53
C ASP A 226 16.24 -2.50 13.48
N GLY A 227 15.68 -1.29 13.36
CA GLY A 227 16.44 -0.04 13.33
C GLY A 227 16.95 0.38 11.95
N PHE A 228 16.41 -0.22 10.87
CA PHE A 228 16.68 0.23 9.50
C PHE A 228 16.47 1.76 9.34
N GLU A 229 17.41 2.41 8.67
CA GLU A 229 17.39 3.85 8.41
C GLU A 229 17.82 4.17 6.97
N ALA A 230 17.04 5.00 6.28
CA ALA A 230 17.39 5.56 4.99
C ALA A 230 17.16 7.08 4.99
N SER A 231 18.24 7.84 4.83
CA SER A 231 18.17 9.31 4.83
C SER A 231 17.60 9.91 3.54
N GLY A 232 17.70 9.18 2.43
CA GLY A 232 17.15 9.51 1.13
C GLY A 232 16.09 8.50 0.65
N GLU A 233 15.99 8.34 -0.67
CA GLU A 233 14.98 7.51 -1.32
C GLU A 233 15.31 6.01 -1.24
N VAL A 234 14.27 5.21 -0.95
CA VAL A 234 14.28 3.75 -1.07
C VAL A 234 13.37 3.38 -2.24
N ASN A 235 13.98 3.01 -3.36
CA ASN A 235 13.29 2.85 -4.63
C ASN A 235 13.20 1.38 -5.06
N PHE A 236 11.98 0.84 -5.05
CA PHE A 236 11.61 -0.49 -5.53
C PHE A 236 10.64 -0.41 -6.72
N HIS A 237 10.78 0.62 -7.56
CA HIS A 237 9.96 0.80 -8.75
C HIS A 237 10.07 -0.42 -9.69
N SER A 238 8.92 -0.90 -10.16
CA SER A 238 8.79 -2.04 -11.07
C SER A 238 9.50 -3.31 -10.58
N CYS A 239 9.61 -3.51 -9.27
CA CYS A 239 10.22 -4.71 -8.71
C CYS A 239 9.24 -5.90 -8.70
N PHE A 240 9.82 -7.09 -8.62
CA PHE A 240 9.08 -8.32 -8.30
C PHE A 240 9.59 -8.88 -6.97
N ILE A 241 8.68 -9.15 -6.05
CA ILE A 241 8.94 -9.76 -4.74
C ILE A 241 7.99 -10.94 -4.56
N GLY A 242 8.54 -12.15 -4.73
CA GLY A 242 7.76 -13.39 -4.77
C GLY A 242 7.09 -13.76 -3.45
N LYS A 243 7.57 -13.23 -2.31
CA LYS A 243 6.96 -13.46 -1.00
C LYS A 243 6.56 -12.14 -0.34
N SER A 244 7.21 -11.77 0.74
CA SER A 244 6.79 -10.64 1.57
C SER A 244 7.76 -9.48 1.45
N PHE A 245 7.25 -8.27 1.31
CA PHE A 245 8.00 -7.09 1.74
C PHE A 245 7.63 -6.86 3.21
N ILE A 246 8.62 -6.73 4.09
CA ILE A 246 8.43 -6.56 5.53
C ILE A 246 9.19 -5.31 5.97
N PHE A 247 8.44 -4.37 6.54
CA PHE A 247 8.95 -3.12 7.07
C PHE A 247 8.40 -2.91 8.47
N SER A 248 9.24 -3.02 9.49
CA SER A 248 8.79 -3.00 10.89
C SER A 248 9.91 -2.55 11.83
N ASN A 249 9.59 -1.82 12.89
CA ASN A 249 10.60 -1.33 13.86
C ASN A 249 11.73 -0.52 13.17
N SER A 250 11.39 0.26 12.14
CA SER A 250 12.33 1.13 11.44
C SER A 250 12.41 2.51 12.08
N ASN A 251 13.55 3.18 11.97
CA ASN A 251 13.72 4.51 12.56
C ASN A 251 13.17 5.62 11.66
N LYS A 252 13.67 5.73 10.43
CA LYS A 252 13.37 6.87 9.55
C LYS A 252 13.58 6.51 8.08
N ILE A 253 12.58 6.81 7.24
CA ILE A 253 12.70 6.77 5.78
C ILE A 253 12.17 8.08 5.21
N ALA A 254 12.98 8.74 4.36
CA ALA A 254 12.56 9.97 3.70
C ALA A 254 11.51 9.71 2.61
N SER A 255 11.71 8.71 1.75
CA SER A 255 10.75 8.34 0.70
C SER A 255 10.81 6.84 0.40
N LEU A 256 9.65 6.20 0.23
CA LEU A 256 9.51 4.81 -0.21
C LEU A 256 8.72 4.74 -1.50
N ILE A 257 9.36 4.27 -2.57
CA ILE A 257 8.75 4.15 -3.91
C ILE A 257 8.53 2.67 -4.22
N LEU A 258 7.27 2.29 -4.45
CA LEU A 258 6.85 0.94 -4.83
C LEU A 258 5.99 0.97 -6.11
N ASN A 259 6.14 2.00 -6.93
CA ASN A 259 5.35 2.15 -8.14
C ASN A 259 5.52 0.95 -9.06
N SER A 260 4.41 0.39 -9.55
CA SER A 260 4.41 -0.79 -10.43
C SER A 260 5.08 -2.03 -9.82
N ALA A 261 5.30 -2.07 -8.51
CA ALA A 261 5.86 -3.24 -7.83
C ALA A 261 4.83 -4.38 -7.77
N GLN A 262 5.29 -5.61 -7.85
CA GLN A 262 4.49 -6.82 -7.66
C GLN A 262 4.97 -7.55 -6.41
N ILE A 263 4.11 -7.67 -5.41
CA ILE A 263 4.47 -8.17 -4.07
C ILE A 263 3.38 -9.11 -3.58
N SER A 264 3.68 -10.36 -3.24
CA SER A 264 2.61 -11.25 -2.74
C SER A 264 2.03 -10.74 -1.40
N ARG A 265 2.88 -10.46 -0.41
CA ARG A 265 2.45 -9.97 0.91
C ARG A 265 3.13 -8.67 1.31
N LEU A 266 2.33 -7.72 1.76
CA LEU A 266 2.77 -6.40 2.16
C LEU A 266 2.55 -6.22 3.67
N ASN A 267 3.65 -6.06 4.43
CA ASN A 267 3.61 -5.90 5.88
C ASN A 267 4.49 -4.71 6.32
N PHE A 268 3.96 -3.50 6.28
CA PHE A 268 4.71 -2.27 6.58
C PHE A 268 4.10 -1.46 7.72
N ASP A 269 4.91 -1.09 8.71
CA ASP A 269 4.62 0.01 9.61
C ASP A 269 5.11 1.32 8.99
N ILE A 270 4.21 2.08 8.37
CA ILE A 270 4.56 3.31 7.64
C ILE A 270 4.62 4.54 8.53
N SER A 271 4.50 4.41 9.86
CA SER A 271 4.47 5.55 10.80
C SER A 271 5.66 6.50 10.57
N ASN A 272 6.85 5.92 10.35
CA ASN A 272 8.12 6.64 10.21
C ASN A 272 8.55 6.95 8.74
N VAL A 273 7.66 6.73 7.77
CA VAL A 273 7.90 7.04 6.35
C VAL A 273 7.30 8.41 6.02
N LYS A 274 8.09 9.37 5.53
CA LYS A 274 7.51 10.69 5.19
C LYS A 274 6.62 10.64 3.96
N ASN A 275 7.15 10.11 2.86
CA ASN A 275 6.45 10.01 1.58
C ASN A 275 6.41 8.56 1.08
N ILE A 276 5.27 8.13 0.56
CA ILE A 276 5.10 6.80 -0.03
C ILE A 276 4.40 6.92 -1.38
N ASP A 277 4.92 6.25 -2.40
CA ASP A 277 4.26 6.12 -3.70
C ASP A 277 4.00 4.64 -4.01
N LEU A 278 2.73 4.32 -4.20
CA LEU A 278 2.20 2.96 -4.40
C LEU A 278 1.54 2.81 -5.77
N ASP A 279 1.72 3.77 -6.66
CA ASP A 279 1.00 3.81 -7.93
C ASP A 279 1.35 2.64 -8.86
N GLY A 280 0.35 1.84 -9.19
CA GLY A 280 0.53 0.60 -9.94
C GLY A 280 1.09 -0.55 -9.10
N CYS A 281 1.32 -0.36 -7.80
CA CYS A 281 1.72 -1.44 -6.91
C CYS A 281 0.58 -2.46 -6.80
N VAL A 282 0.90 -3.74 -7.02
CA VAL A 282 -0.03 -4.85 -6.92
C VAL A 282 0.42 -5.76 -5.79
N TYR A 283 -0.51 -6.09 -4.91
CA TYR A 283 -0.28 -7.00 -3.79
C TYR A 283 -1.49 -7.84 -3.45
N GLU A 284 -1.27 -9.07 -2.96
CA GLU A 284 -2.34 -10.05 -2.73
C GLU A 284 -2.85 -10.02 -1.29
N HIS A 285 -1.94 -9.81 -0.34
CA HIS A 285 -2.23 -9.82 1.08
C HIS A 285 -1.64 -8.60 1.80
N LEU A 286 -2.40 -8.06 2.74
CA LEU A 286 -1.98 -6.99 3.65
C LEU A 286 -2.10 -7.48 5.11
N ASN A 287 -1.38 -6.87 6.05
CA ASN A 287 -1.61 -7.06 7.48
C ASN A 287 -2.66 -6.04 7.99
N SER A 288 -3.63 -6.49 8.80
CA SER A 288 -4.86 -5.75 9.17
C SER A 288 -4.62 -4.46 9.97
N ILE A 289 -3.51 -4.39 10.71
CA ILE A 289 -3.17 -3.26 11.60
C ILE A 289 -2.85 -1.97 10.82
N ILE A 290 -2.61 -2.04 9.50
CA ILE A 290 -1.98 -0.97 8.71
C ILE A 290 -3.01 -0.10 7.94
N PHE A 291 -4.28 -0.51 7.94
CA PHE A 291 -5.34 0.11 7.12
C PHE A 291 -5.46 1.63 7.29
N SER A 292 -5.60 2.10 8.53
CA SER A 292 -5.84 3.51 8.83
C SER A 292 -4.67 4.39 8.41
N GLN A 293 -3.46 3.90 8.65
CA GLN A 293 -2.22 4.61 8.34
C GLN A 293 -2.03 4.79 6.83
N LEU A 294 -2.34 3.76 6.04
CA LEU A 294 -2.10 3.79 4.59
C LEU A 294 -2.95 4.87 3.92
N VAL A 295 -4.22 4.95 4.33
CA VAL A 295 -5.18 5.93 3.81
C VAL A 295 -4.78 7.36 4.14
N GLU A 296 -4.20 7.59 5.32
CA GLU A 296 -3.76 8.93 5.70
C GLU A 296 -2.61 9.44 4.83
N LYS A 297 -1.70 8.54 4.43
CA LYS A 297 -0.50 8.85 3.63
C LYS A 297 -0.69 8.70 2.13
N MET A 298 -1.83 8.20 1.66
CA MET A 298 -2.16 8.19 0.23
C MET A 298 -2.27 9.62 -0.29
N PRO A 299 -1.83 9.88 -1.54
CA PRO A 299 -1.88 11.22 -2.10
C PRO A 299 -3.31 11.72 -2.21
N LYS A 300 -3.52 12.98 -1.83
CA LYS A 300 -4.80 13.70 -1.84
C LYS A 300 -4.70 14.88 -2.83
N GLU A 301 -5.85 15.44 -3.20
CA GLU A 301 -5.92 16.68 -3.99
C GLU A 301 -5.24 16.55 -5.37
N ASP A 302 -4.34 17.46 -5.74
CA ASP A 302 -3.78 17.58 -7.11
C ASP A 302 -2.98 16.35 -7.56
N ASN A 303 -2.48 15.54 -6.63
CA ASN A 303 -1.74 14.30 -6.89
C ASN A 303 -2.59 13.03 -6.66
N PHE A 304 -3.92 13.13 -6.61
CA PHE A 304 -4.80 11.99 -6.38
C PHE A 304 -4.65 10.89 -7.44
N LYS A 305 -4.35 9.67 -7.00
CA LYS A 305 -4.19 8.49 -7.85
C LYS A 305 -5.28 7.45 -7.52
N PRO A 306 -6.12 7.03 -8.50
CA PRO A 306 -7.19 6.05 -8.24
C PRO A 306 -6.73 4.63 -7.89
N GLN A 307 -5.65 4.15 -8.51
CA GLN A 307 -5.24 2.75 -8.45
C GLN A 307 -4.92 2.26 -7.03
N PRO A 308 -4.19 3.01 -6.17
CA PRO A 308 -3.89 2.56 -4.81
C PRO A 308 -5.13 2.30 -3.95
N TYR A 309 -6.18 3.13 -4.10
CA TYR A 309 -7.45 2.96 -3.38
C TYR A 309 -8.20 1.70 -3.86
N LYS A 310 -8.29 1.52 -5.19
CA LYS A 310 -8.94 0.34 -5.78
C LYS A 310 -8.23 -0.96 -5.38
N GLN A 311 -6.89 -0.99 -5.46
CA GLN A 311 -6.11 -2.16 -5.08
C GLN A 311 -6.30 -2.52 -3.60
N LEU A 312 -6.27 -1.51 -2.71
CA LEU A 312 -6.49 -1.74 -1.28
C LEU A 312 -7.90 -2.30 -1.01
N ALA A 313 -8.94 -1.72 -1.61
CA ALA A 313 -10.31 -2.19 -1.44
C ALA A 313 -10.47 -3.64 -1.97
N LYS A 314 -9.88 -3.96 -3.12
CA LYS A 314 -9.87 -5.32 -3.69
C LYS A 314 -9.24 -6.33 -2.73
N VAL A 315 -8.07 -6.03 -2.19
CA VAL A 315 -7.34 -6.90 -1.26
C VAL A 315 -8.13 -7.10 0.04
N LEU A 316 -8.68 -6.04 0.61
CA LEU A 316 -9.47 -6.12 1.84
C LEU A 316 -10.69 -7.01 1.67
N ARG A 317 -11.38 -6.97 0.53
CA ARG A 317 -12.49 -7.88 0.25
C ARG A 317 -12.06 -9.31 0.13
N ASN A 318 -10.97 -9.58 -0.59
CA ASN A 318 -10.40 -10.92 -0.71
C ASN A 318 -9.98 -11.49 0.67
N MET A 319 -9.62 -10.62 1.62
CA MET A 319 -9.32 -10.99 3.00
C MET A 319 -10.56 -11.10 3.91
N GLY A 320 -11.76 -10.78 3.43
CA GLY A 320 -13.01 -10.80 4.22
C GLY A 320 -13.33 -9.49 4.97
N HIS A 321 -12.49 -8.46 4.88
CA HIS A 321 -12.69 -7.15 5.50
C HIS A 321 -13.58 -6.24 4.65
N ASN A 322 -14.83 -6.66 4.43
CA ASN A 322 -15.76 -5.97 3.54
C ASN A 322 -16.13 -4.55 3.99
N GLU A 323 -16.30 -4.32 5.29
CA GLU A 323 -16.64 -2.99 5.82
C GLU A 323 -15.51 -1.98 5.61
N ASP A 324 -14.26 -2.40 5.83
CA ASP A 324 -13.07 -1.58 5.62
C ASP A 324 -12.91 -1.23 4.13
N ALA A 325 -13.07 -2.22 3.24
CA ALA A 325 -13.05 -1.99 1.80
C ALA A 325 -14.09 -0.97 1.35
N ASN A 326 -15.31 -1.08 1.88
CA ASN A 326 -16.39 -0.12 1.61
C ASN A 326 -16.05 1.29 2.11
N ASN A 327 -15.44 1.41 3.29
CA ASN A 327 -14.98 2.69 3.82
C ASN A 327 -13.87 3.32 2.94
N ILE A 328 -12.98 2.53 2.35
CA ILE A 328 -11.99 3.01 1.36
C ILE A 328 -12.66 3.56 0.12
N MET A 329 -13.62 2.82 -0.44
CA MET A 329 -14.30 3.24 -1.65
C MET A 329 -15.16 4.50 -1.41
N ILE A 330 -15.68 4.70 -0.20
CA ILE A 330 -16.33 5.97 0.18
C ILE A 330 -15.33 7.12 0.17
N LYS A 331 -14.18 6.96 0.84
CA LYS A 331 -13.12 7.98 0.86
C LYS A 331 -12.62 8.30 -0.56
N TYR A 332 -12.44 7.28 -1.39
CA TYR A 332 -12.10 7.41 -2.81
C TYR A 332 -13.11 8.31 -3.57
N ASN A 333 -14.41 8.06 -3.39
CA ASN A 333 -15.46 8.88 -4.03
C ASN A 333 -15.54 10.29 -3.45
N ASP A 334 -15.26 10.47 -2.16
CA ASP A 334 -15.19 11.79 -1.53
C ASP A 334 -14.04 12.65 -2.10
N GLU A 335 -12.87 12.06 -2.33
CA GLU A 335 -11.73 12.74 -2.98
C GLU A 335 -12.04 13.05 -4.45
N LEU A 336 -12.64 12.13 -5.20
CA LEU A 336 -13.10 12.39 -6.57
C LEU A 336 -14.09 13.57 -6.65
N ARG A 337 -15.02 13.65 -5.70
CA ARG A 337 -16.02 14.71 -5.65
C ARG A 337 -15.39 16.09 -5.41
N LYS A 338 -14.35 16.19 -4.58
CA LYS A 338 -13.63 17.45 -4.34
C LYS A 338 -13.01 18.00 -5.64
N LYS A 339 -12.50 17.12 -6.50
CA LYS A 339 -11.96 17.51 -7.81
C LYS A 339 -13.06 18.04 -8.75
N ASP A 340 -14.21 17.36 -8.81
CA ASP A 340 -15.35 17.81 -9.64
C ASP A 340 -15.90 19.17 -9.18
N PHE A 341 -15.84 19.49 -7.88
CA PHE A 341 -16.34 20.76 -7.33
C PHE A 341 -15.58 22.00 -7.84
N LEU A 342 -14.31 21.85 -8.23
CA LEU A 342 -13.49 22.96 -8.76
C LEU A 342 -13.87 23.34 -10.20
N THR A 343 -14.79 22.60 -10.84
CA THR A 343 -15.23 22.84 -12.22
C THR A 343 -16.67 23.36 -12.22
N CYS A 344 -16.88 24.66 -12.48
CA CYS A 344 -18.21 25.32 -12.35
C CYS A 344 -19.34 24.62 -13.14
N ASP A 345 -19.04 24.02 -14.29
CA ASP A 345 -20.02 23.31 -15.12
C ASP A 345 -20.59 22.02 -14.47
N ARG A 346 -20.04 21.59 -13.33
CA ARG A 346 -20.44 20.35 -12.63
C ARG A 346 -21.00 20.56 -11.23
N LEU A 347 -21.31 21.79 -10.83
CA LEU A 347 -21.80 22.12 -9.49
C LEU A 347 -23.04 21.30 -9.10
N PHE A 348 -24.05 21.23 -9.97
CA PHE A 348 -25.27 20.44 -9.73
C PHE A 348 -24.98 18.94 -9.54
N ILE A 349 -24.09 18.37 -10.38
CA ILE A 349 -23.67 16.96 -10.27
C ILE A 349 -22.92 16.72 -8.97
N SER A 350 -22.07 17.66 -8.53
CA SER A 350 -21.33 17.57 -7.28
C SER A 350 -22.27 17.59 -6.06
N ILE A 351 -23.33 18.41 -6.10
CA ILE A 351 -24.38 18.42 -5.06
C ILE A 351 -25.11 17.07 -5.02
N LEU A 352 -25.54 16.54 -6.17
CA LEU A 352 -26.18 15.22 -6.22
C LEU A 352 -25.27 14.11 -5.69
N LYS A 353 -23.99 14.10 -6.08
CA LYS A 353 -22.99 13.16 -5.54
C LYS A 353 -22.81 13.32 -4.04
N TRP A 354 -22.83 14.55 -3.51
CA TRP A 354 -22.73 14.80 -2.08
C TRP A 354 -23.94 14.23 -1.32
N ILE A 355 -25.16 14.45 -1.81
CA ILE A 355 -26.38 13.85 -1.25
C ILE A 355 -26.25 12.33 -1.26
N TYR A 356 -25.93 11.74 -2.42
CA TYR A 356 -25.75 10.28 -2.57
C TYR A 356 -24.65 9.71 -1.64
N GLY A 357 -23.54 10.42 -1.45
CA GLY A 357 -22.50 10.06 -0.50
C GLY A 357 -22.97 10.08 0.97
N LYS A 358 -23.77 11.09 1.35
CA LYS A 358 -24.31 11.21 2.71
C LYS A 358 -25.37 10.17 3.02
N THR A 359 -26.33 9.98 2.11
CA THR A 359 -27.54 9.16 2.33
C THR A 359 -27.37 7.69 1.95
N ALA A 360 -26.56 7.38 0.93
CA ALA A 360 -26.36 6.01 0.46
C ALA A 360 -24.90 5.52 0.58
N GLY A 361 -23.97 6.37 1.02
CA GLY A 361 -22.55 6.02 1.11
C GLY A 361 -21.97 5.65 -0.26
N TYR A 362 -22.39 6.33 -1.32
CA TYR A 362 -22.04 6.02 -2.71
C TYR A 362 -22.40 4.58 -3.15
N GLY A 363 -23.35 3.93 -2.48
CA GLY A 363 -23.74 2.55 -2.76
C GLY A 363 -23.00 1.50 -1.91
N TYR A 364 -22.13 1.92 -0.99
CA TYR A 364 -21.36 1.01 -0.13
C TYR A 364 -21.98 0.78 1.25
N LYS A 365 -23.07 1.49 1.62
CA LYS A 365 -23.72 1.38 2.94
C LYS A 365 -25.25 1.26 2.85
N PRO A 366 -25.82 0.05 2.67
CA PRO A 366 -27.28 -0.13 2.53
C PRO A 366 -28.07 0.33 3.76
N MET A 367 -27.52 0.15 4.97
CA MET A 367 -28.19 0.58 6.20
C MET A 367 -28.41 2.09 6.27
N LYS A 368 -27.58 2.91 5.58
CA LYS A 368 -27.83 4.34 5.51
C LYS A 368 -29.03 4.68 4.63
N VAL A 369 -29.27 3.90 3.56
CA VAL A 369 -30.43 4.05 2.68
C VAL A 369 -31.71 3.75 3.45
N LEU A 370 -31.75 2.63 4.18
CA LEU A 370 -32.89 2.29 5.05
C LEU A 370 -33.11 3.35 6.14
N GLY A 371 -32.04 3.81 6.79
CA GLY A 371 -32.13 4.88 7.78
C GLY A 371 -32.64 6.20 7.21
N THR A 372 -32.24 6.56 5.98
CA THR A 372 -32.76 7.77 5.32
C THR A 372 -34.20 7.63 4.86
N MET A 373 -34.59 6.48 4.33
CA MET A 373 -36.00 6.18 4.05
C MET A 373 -36.85 6.26 5.33
N PHE A 374 -36.37 5.69 6.44
CA PHE A 374 -37.06 5.77 7.73
C PHE A 374 -37.19 7.21 8.23
N ILE A 375 -36.14 8.04 8.12
CA ILE A 375 -36.21 9.45 8.52
C ILE A 375 -37.23 10.22 7.67
N VAL A 376 -37.21 10.03 6.34
CA VAL A 376 -38.17 10.71 5.44
C VAL A 376 -39.59 10.25 5.74
N TRP A 377 -39.83 8.94 5.82
CA TRP A 377 -41.10 8.36 6.24
C TRP A 377 -41.59 8.96 7.57
N PHE A 378 -40.72 9.03 8.58
CA PHE A 378 -41.11 9.54 9.90
C PHE A 378 -41.45 11.03 9.86
N LEU A 379 -40.66 11.84 9.13
CA LEU A 379 -40.91 13.28 9.00
C LEU A 379 -42.20 13.56 8.19
N CYS A 380 -42.43 12.83 7.10
CA CYS A 380 -43.68 12.92 6.33
C CYS A 380 -44.87 12.45 7.16
N SER A 381 -44.75 11.35 7.90
CA SER A 381 -45.78 10.88 8.84
C SER A 381 -46.16 11.94 9.87
N LEU A 382 -45.17 12.63 10.47
CA LEU A 382 -45.42 13.73 11.41
C LEU A 382 -46.11 14.92 10.73
N PHE A 383 -45.71 15.23 9.50
CA PHE A 383 -46.35 16.27 8.71
C PHE A 383 -47.81 15.92 8.40
N TYR A 384 -48.09 14.72 7.90
CA TYR A 384 -49.44 14.25 7.59
C TYR A 384 -50.32 14.12 8.83
N TRP A 385 -49.76 13.73 9.97
CA TRP A 385 -50.48 13.74 11.24
C TRP A 385 -50.96 15.13 11.63
N LYS A 386 -50.16 16.17 11.37
CA LYS A 386 -50.58 17.56 11.58
C LYS A 386 -51.53 18.03 10.51
N ALA A 387 -51.27 17.75 9.24
CA ALA A 387 -52.16 18.12 8.14
C ALA A 387 -53.56 17.48 8.28
N SER A 388 -53.65 16.22 8.73
CA SER A 388 -54.91 15.55 8.99
C SER A 388 -55.70 16.20 10.12
N SER A 389 -55.05 16.90 11.04
CA SER A 389 -55.78 17.64 12.08
C SER A 389 -56.52 18.89 11.57
N VAL A 390 -56.25 19.33 10.34
CA VAL A 390 -56.73 20.61 9.77
C VAL A 390 -57.41 20.48 8.41
N ALA A 391 -58.27 19.48 8.23
CA ALA A 391 -59.14 19.31 7.05
C ALA A 391 -58.44 19.25 5.67
N VAL A 392 -57.18 18.80 5.65
CA VAL A 392 -56.40 18.68 4.41
C VAL A 392 -56.76 17.41 3.62
N PHE A 393 -57.11 16.33 4.32
CA PHE A 393 -57.41 15.03 3.72
C PHE A 393 -58.91 14.81 3.57
N ALA A 394 -59.31 14.13 2.50
CA ALA A 394 -60.68 13.73 2.23
C ALA A 394 -60.71 12.31 1.62
N PRO A 395 -61.84 11.58 1.75
CA PRO A 395 -62.03 10.31 1.08
C PRO A 395 -61.95 10.47 -0.44
N SER A 396 -61.18 9.61 -1.10
CA SER A 396 -61.03 9.64 -2.55
C SER A 396 -62.24 9.05 -3.28
N ASN A 397 -63.03 8.19 -2.63
CA ASN A 397 -64.19 7.54 -3.24
C ASN A 397 -65.37 8.52 -3.37
N PRO A 398 -65.85 8.81 -4.60
CA PRO A 398 -66.92 9.78 -4.81
C PRO A 398 -68.27 9.40 -4.22
N LEU A 399 -68.51 8.12 -3.96
CA LEU A 399 -69.75 7.66 -3.34
C LEU A 399 -69.91 8.19 -1.91
N ILE A 400 -68.80 8.45 -1.20
CA ILE A 400 -68.82 8.85 0.22
C ILE A 400 -69.32 10.28 0.38
N PHE A 401 -68.87 11.20 -0.46
CA PHE A 401 -69.31 12.60 -0.41
C PHE A 401 -70.56 12.90 -1.24
N GLN A 402 -71.03 11.96 -2.06
CA GLN A 402 -72.32 12.07 -2.75
C GLN A 402 -73.49 11.55 -1.90
N TYR A 403 -73.21 10.76 -0.86
CA TYR A 403 -74.23 10.20 0.00
C TYR A 403 -74.78 11.27 0.97
N LYS A 404 -76.10 11.48 0.95
CA LYS A 404 -76.78 12.65 1.56
C LYS A 404 -76.67 12.74 3.08
N ASP A 405 -76.31 11.65 3.75
CA ASP A 405 -76.24 11.58 5.21
C ASP A 405 -74.88 12.05 5.78
N TYR A 406 -73.82 12.07 4.96
CA TYR A 406 -72.53 12.68 5.34
C TYR A 406 -72.52 14.16 4.96
N LYS A 407 -72.56 15.09 5.92
CA LYS A 407 -72.38 16.53 5.62
C LYS A 407 -71.15 17.09 6.30
N VAL A 408 -69.97 16.60 5.92
CA VAL A 408 -68.73 17.27 6.30
C VAL A 408 -68.61 18.57 5.50
N LYS A 409 -68.60 19.73 6.17
CA LYS A 409 -68.50 21.05 5.54
C LYS A 409 -67.06 21.53 5.58
N ILE A 410 -66.32 21.34 4.50
CA ILE A 410 -64.98 21.90 4.31
C ILE A 410 -65.11 23.22 3.54
N ALA A 411 -64.26 24.20 3.87
CA ALA A 411 -64.22 25.46 3.14
C ALA A 411 -63.77 25.23 1.68
N ASP A 412 -64.51 25.80 0.72
CA ASP A 412 -64.18 25.71 -0.71
C ASP A 412 -62.81 26.34 -1.05
N GLU A 413 -62.38 27.30 -0.22
CA GLU A 413 -61.09 27.97 -0.35
C GLU A 413 -59.90 27.13 0.16
N GLY A 414 -60.16 25.99 0.81
CA GLY A 414 -59.14 25.10 1.39
C GLY A 414 -58.58 25.57 2.74
N THR A 415 -57.62 24.82 3.27
CA THR A 415 -56.98 25.13 4.55
C THR A 415 -55.84 26.13 4.35
N VAL A 416 -55.85 27.23 5.11
CA VAL A 416 -54.80 28.25 5.06
C VAL A 416 -53.50 27.70 5.68
N ILE A 417 -52.34 28.01 5.11
CA ILE A 417 -51.03 27.51 5.59
C ILE A 417 -50.79 27.85 7.08
N GLY A 418 -51.25 29.02 7.54
CA GLY A 418 -51.11 29.46 8.94
C GLY A 418 -51.83 28.55 9.95
N ASP A 419 -52.84 27.81 9.51
CA ASP A 419 -53.63 26.94 10.39
C ASP A 419 -52.93 25.62 10.68
N PHE A 420 -51.82 25.29 10.02
CA PHE A 420 -51.08 24.04 10.22
C PHE A 420 -50.74 23.75 11.70
N PHE A 421 -50.55 24.79 12.51
CA PHE A 421 -50.29 24.66 13.95
C PHE A 421 -51.50 24.99 14.84
N ASN A 422 -52.64 25.34 14.27
CA ASN A 422 -53.85 25.73 14.99
C ASN A 422 -55.06 24.87 14.57
N SER A 423 -55.22 23.71 15.22
CA SER A 423 -56.34 22.80 14.95
C SER A 423 -57.64 23.14 15.72
N LYS A 424 -57.72 24.29 16.40
CA LYS A 424 -58.86 24.62 17.28
C LYS A 424 -60.17 24.82 16.53
N ASP A 425 -60.07 25.25 15.28
CA ASP A 425 -61.19 25.56 14.41
C ASP A 425 -61.65 24.34 13.59
N TYR A 426 -60.92 23.22 13.71
CA TYR A 426 -61.15 21.98 12.97
C TYR A 426 -61.63 20.89 13.94
N LYS A 427 -62.95 20.75 14.10
CA LYS A 427 -63.58 19.90 15.12
C LYS A 427 -64.69 19.05 14.51
N CYS A 428 -64.91 17.89 15.13
CA CYS A 428 -66.09 17.07 14.94
C CYS A 428 -66.65 16.74 16.33
N THR A 429 -67.91 17.11 16.59
CA THR A 429 -68.61 16.87 17.86
C THR A 429 -69.56 15.69 17.73
N ASP A 430 -69.67 14.88 18.78
CA ASP A 430 -70.29 13.54 18.74
C ASP A 430 -71.80 13.51 18.40
N ASP A 431 -72.50 14.64 18.38
CA ASP A 431 -73.96 14.70 18.27
C ASP A 431 -74.50 15.52 17.07
N THR A 432 -73.64 16.05 16.19
CA THR A 432 -74.11 16.85 15.04
C THR A 432 -73.37 16.58 13.74
N ILE A 433 -74.11 16.74 12.66
CA ILE A 433 -73.71 16.73 11.24
C ILE A 433 -72.67 17.84 10.91
N GLU A 434 -72.21 18.63 11.88
CA GLU A 434 -71.26 19.74 11.68
C GLU A 434 -69.83 19.28 11.99
N CYS A 435 -69.28 18.47 11.08
CA CYS A 435 -67.87 18.11 11.07
C CYS A 435 -67.21 18.87 9.92
N ASN A 436 -66.06 19.50 10.16
CA ASN A 436 -65.30 20.20 9.12
C ASN A 436 -63.94 19.55 8.85
N ASN A 437 -63.75 18.29 9.28
CA ASN A 437 -62.53 17.52 9.05
C ASN A 437 -62.86 16.02 8.85
N TRP A 438 -62.62 15.49 7.65
CA TRP A 438 -62.95 14.10 7.32
C TRP A 438 -62.21 13.07 8.17
N THR A 439 -60.94 13.28 8.51
CA THR A 439 -60.13 12.23 9.17
C THR A 439 -60.55 11.96 10.61
N ASN A 440 -61.23 12.92 11.25
CA ASN A 440 -61.75 12.80 12.61
C ASN A 440 -63.26 12.55 12.64
N SER A 441 -63.88 12.36 11.48
CA SER A 441 -65.33 12.15 11.37
C SER A 441 -65.70 10.73 11.77
N LYS A 442 -66.50 10.58 12.82
CA LYS A 442 -67.17 9.30 13.16
C LYS A 442 -68.32 8.96 12.22
N LEU A 443 -68.63 9.84 11.27
CA LEU A 443 -69.74 9.60 10.33
C LEU A 443 -69.37 8.50 9.34
N LEU A 444 -68.10 8.41 8.91
CA LEU A 444 -67.58 7.41 7.97
C LEU A 444 -67.97 5.98 8.41
N ASP A 445 -68.54 5.19 7.49
CA ASP A 445 -68.93 3.80 7.77
C ASP A 445 -67.74 2.99 8.28
N GLU A 446 -68.01 2.02 9.16
CA GLU A 446 -66.99 1.10 9.70
C GLU A 446 -66.23 0.32 8.60
N GLU A 447 -66.81 0.25 7.41
CA GLU A 447 -66.24 -0.42 6.23
C GLU A 447 -65.16 0.42 5.51
N TYR A 448 -65.07 1.74 5.75
CA TYR A 448 -64.05 2.59 5.13
C TYR A 448 -62.75 2.63 5.95
N THR A 449 -61.61 2.69 5.28
CA THR A 449 -60.31 2.65 5.95
C THR A 449 -60.10 3.90 6.81
N THR A 450 -59.75 3.72 8.08
CA THR A 450 -59.44 4.85 8.96
C THR A 450 -58.12 5.50 8.56
N PHE A 451 -58.08 6.84 8.47
CA PHE A 451 -56.85 7.55 8.15
C PHE A 451 -55.80 7.34 9.23
N ASN A 452 -54.69 6.70 8.87
CA ASN A 452 -53.52 6.58 9.72
C ASN A 452 -52.33 7.26 9.02
N PRO A 453 -51.79 8.37 9.54
CA PRO A 453 -50.75 9.14 8.86
C PRO A 453 -49.44 8.36 8.67
N PHE A 454 -49.13 7.41 9.56
CA PHE A 454 -47.94 6.57 9.46
C PHE A 454 -48.07 5.51 8.36
N MET A 455 -49.26 4.90 8.25
CA MET A 455 -49.55 3.93 7.17
C MET A 455 -49.70 4.64 5.83
N TYR A 456 -50.31 5.84 5.82
CA TYR A 456 -50.40 6.68 4.63
C TYR A 456 -49.00 7.03 4.08
N SER A 457 -48.11 7.58 4.90
CA SER A 457 -46.72 7.85 4.49
C SER A 457 -45.98 6.58 4.07
N LEU A 458 -46.21 5.46 4.74
CA LEU A 458 -45.58 4.18 4.39
C LEU A 458 -46.00 3.69 3.00
N ASP A 459 -47.28 3.84 2.66
CA ASP A 459 -47.86 3.50 1.35
C ASP A 459 -47.29 4.43 0.25
N VAL A 460 -47.18 5.72 0.53
CA VAL A 460 -46.63 6.74 -0.39
C VAL A 460 -45.14 6.50 -0.70
N ILE A 461 -44.33 6.16 0.31
CA ILE A 461 -42.87 6.02 0.15
C ILE A 461 -42.44 4.64 -0.41
N LEU A 462 -43.28 3.61 -0.31
CA LEU A 462 -42.98 2.24 -0.75
C LEU A 462 -43.68 1.91 -2.07
N PRO A 463 -43.07 2.18 -3.24
CA PRO A 463 -43.75 2.06 -4.54
C PRO A 463 -44.19 0.64 -4.93
N ILE A 464 -43.70 -0.39 -4.24
CA ILE A 464 -43.95 -1.80 -4.56
C ILE A 464 -45.07 -2.38 -3.67
N VAL A 465 -45.34 -1.78 -2.50
CA VAL A 465 -46.31 -2.30 -1.53
C VAL A 465 -47.55 -1.43 -1.58
N ASP A 466 -48.70 -2.03 -1.84
CA ASP A 466 -49.99 -1.34 -1.89
C ASP A 466 -50.76 -1.61 -0.59
N LEU A 467 -50.74 -0.66 0.33
CA LEU A 467 -51.46 -0.72 1.62
C LEU A 467 -52.89 -0.18 1.50
N GLN A 468 -53.33 0.28 0.32
CA GLN A 468 -54.62 0.91 0.00
C GLN A 468 -54.91 2.26 0.68
N VAL A 469 -54.14 2.67 1.69
CA VAL A 469 -54.42 3.89 2.48
C VAL A 469 -54.23 5.15 1.63
N GLU A 470 -53.23 5.16 0.74
CA GLU A 470 -52.99 6.28 -0.18
C GLU A 470 -54.12 6.45 -1.20
N LYS A 471 -54.72 5.34 -1.64
CA LYS A 471 -55.83 5.35 -2.60
C LYS A 471 -57.13 5.80 -1.98
N ASP A 472 -57.37 5.42 -0.73
CA ASP A 472 -58.60 5.76 -0.02
C ASP A 472 -58.60 7.22 0.47
N TRP A 473 -57.44 7.84 0.67
CA TRP A 473 -57.34 9.19 1.22
C TRP A 473 -56.55 10.15 0.33
N GLY A 474 -57.24 11.13 -0.25
CA GLY A 474 -56.65 12.16 -1.11
C GLY A 474 -56.53 13.52 -0.41
N GLN A 475 -55.72 14.42 -0.95
CA GLN A 475 -55.75 15.82 -0.52
C GLN A 475 -56.99 16.51 -1.11
N TYR A 476 -57.75 17.20 -0.27
CA TYR A 476 -58.90 17.98 -0.71
C TYR A 476 -58.47 19.07 -1.68
N VAL A 477 -59.06 19.11 -2.87
CA VAL A 477 -58.74 20.06 -3.93
C VAL A 477 -59.51 21.35 -3.69
N SER A 478 -58.80 22.40 -3.28
CA SER A 478 -59.37 23.73 -3.05
C SER A 478 -59.58 24.51 -4.35
N SER A 479 -60.50 25.47 -4.32
CA SER A 479 -60.71 26.45 -5.40
C SER A 479 -59.59 27.50 -5.47
N ASN A 480 -58.91 27.75 -4.34
CA ASN A 480 -57.76 28.64 -4.25
C ASN A 480 -56.45 27.87 -4.46
N ASN A 481 -55.44 28.55 -5.03
CA ASN A 481 -54.09 28.02 -5.20
C ASN A 481 -53.20 28.39 -4.01
N TRP A 482 -52.19 27.57 -3.73
CA TRP A 482 -51.21 27.78 -2.64
C TRP A 482 -51.78 27.64 -1.23
N THR A 483 -52.74 26.73 -1.07
CA THR A 483 -53.25 26.32 0.24
C THR A 483 -52.34 25.28 0.90
N LEU A 484 -52.59 24.97 2.17
CA LEU A 484 -51.91 23.86 2.84
C LEU A 484 -52.16 22.52 2.12
N ASN A 485 -53.32 22.39 1.47
CA ASN A 485 -53.71 21.24 0.68
C ASN A 485 -52.79 21.06 -0.54
N ASP A 486 -52.56 22.14 -1.29
CA ASP A 486 -51.62 22.12 -2.42
C ASP A 486 -50.20 21.79 -1.96
N PHE A 487 -49.75 22.39 -0.86
CA PHE A 487 -48.43 22.13 -0.30
C PHE A 487 -48.27 20.66 0.16
N THR A 488 -49.31 20.09 0.77
CA THR A 488 -49.34 18.67 1.16
C THR A 488 -49.25 17.75 -0.06
N ARG A 489 -49.91 18.11 -1.16
CA ARG A 489 -49.81 17.37 -2.44
C ARG A 489 -48.38 17.42 -3.02
N TRP A 490 -47.69 18.56 -2.92
CA TRP A 490 -46.27 18.65 -3.31
C TRP A 490 -45.36 17.77 -2.45
N ILE A 491 -45.60 17.69 -1.14
CA ILE A 491 -44.86 16.80 -0.23
C ILE A 491 -45.10 15.33 -0.60
N MET A 492 -46.35 14.95 -0.89
CA MET A 492 -46.69 13.61 -1.34
C MET A 492 -45.95 13.26 -2.65
N TRP A 493 -45.98 14.13 -3.66
CA TRP A 493 -45.23 13.88 -4.91
C TRP A 493 -43.72 13.79 -4.69
N PHE A 494 -43.16 14.60 -3.79
CA PHE A 494 -41.76 14.48 -3.38
C PHE A 494 -41.48 13.11 -2.75
N GLU A 495 -42.32 12.65 -1.83
CA GLU A 495 -42.16 11.37 -1.14
C GLU A 495 -42.29 10.18 -2.11
N ILE A 496 -43.22 10.23 -3.06
CA ILE A 496 -43.35 9.23 -4.14
C ILE A 496 -42.06 9.17 -4.95
N LEU A 497 -41.58 10.32 -5.47
CA LEU A 497 -40.37 10.37 -6.28
C LEU A 497 -39.14 9.90 -5.49
N PHE A 498 -39.04 10.30 -4.22
CA PHE A 498 -38.00 9.86 -3.30
C PHE A 498 -38.04 8.35 -3.10
N GLY A 499 -39.21 7.79 -2.83
CA GLY A 499 -39.46 6.36 -2.64
C GLY A 499 -39.01 5.53 -3.84
N TRP A 500 -39.36 5.95 -5.06
CA TRP A 500 -38.89 5.33 -6.29
C TRP A 500 -37.37 5.36 -6.43
N ILE A 501 -36.75 6.53 -6.25
CA ILE A 501 -35.29 6.69 -6.39
C ILE A 501 -34.54 5.82 -5.36
N TYR A 502 -34.94 5.87 -4.09
CA TYR A 502 -34.24 5.16 -3.02
C TYR A 502 -34.51 3.65 -3.02
N SER A 503 -35.68 3.21 -3.48
CA SER A 503 -35.95 1.80 -3.71
C SER A 503 -35.05 1.24 -4.82
N LEU A 504 -34.91 1.96 -5.94
CA LEU A 504 -34.00 1.57 -7.03
C LEU A 504 -32.54 1.56 -6.59
N ILE A 505 -32.11 2.55 -5.81
CA ILE A 505 -30.75 2.58 -5.22
C ILE A 505 -30.55 1.37 -4.30
N LEU A 506 -31.50 1.07 -3.42
CA LEU A 506 -31.40 -0.07 -2.50
C LEU A 506 -31.27 -1.39 -3.27
N VAL A 507 -32.09 -1.60 -4.29
CA VAL A 507 -32.02 -2.77 -5.17
C VAL A 507 -30.67 -2.82 -5.90
N ALA A 508 -30.18 -1.69 -6.43
CA ALA A 508 -28.87 -1.63 -7.07
C ALA A 508 -27.71 -1.94 -6.12
N ILE A 509 -27.81 -1.55 -4.85
CA ILE A 509 -26.80 -1.86 -3.82
C ILE A 509 -26.84 -3.35 -3.44
N LEU A 510 -28.02 -3.88 -3.17
CA LEU A 510 -28.21 -5.28 -2.76
C LEU A 510 -27.86 -6.26 -3.89
N SER A 511 -28.12 -5.89 -5.14
CA SER A 511 -27.69 -6.64 -6.32
C SER A 511 -26.20 -6.47 -6.67
N GLY A 512 -25.50 -5.54 -6.01
CA GLY A 512 -24.09 -5.23 -6.28
C GLY A 512 -23.84 -4.34 -7.50
N LEU A 513 -24.87 -3.96 -8.26
CA LEU A 513 -24.75 -3.09 -9.44
C LEU A 513 -24.26 -1.67 -9.11
N ALA A 514 -24.55 -1.16 -7.91
CA ALA A 514 -24.14 0.17 -7.48
C ALA A 514 -22.63 0.28 -7.20
N LYS A 515 -21.93 -0.85 -7.04
CA LYS A 515 -20.49 -0.88 -6.77
C LYS A 515 -19.75 -0.74 -8.10
N ASN A 516 -19.26 0.46 -8.39
CA ASN A 516 -18.35 0.73 -9.51
C ASN A 516 -16.96 0.14 -9.23
N GLU A 517 -16.88 -1.18 -9.28
CA GLU A 517 -15.67 -1.97 -9.03
C GLU A 517 -15.20 -2.75 -10.25
N LYS A 518 -15.87 -2.59 -11.40
CA LYS A 518 -15.38 -3.15 -12.66
C LYS A 518 -13.97 -2.59 -12.90
N ASP A 519 -13.03 -3.54 -12.99
CA ASP A 519 -11.57 -3.36 -12.95
C ASP A 519 -11.12 -2.14 -13.79
#